data_AF-A0ABC8J558-F1
#
_entry.id   AF-A0ABC8J558-F1
#
_cell.length_a   1.000
_cell.length_b   1.000
_cell.length_c   1.000
_cell.angle_alpha   90.00
_cell.angle_beta   90.00
_cell.angle_gamma   90.00
#
_symmetry.space_group_name_H-M   'P 1'
#
loop_
_entity.id
_entity.type
_entity.pdbx_description
1 polymer ?
#
loop_
_entity_poly.entity_id
_entity_poly.type
_entity_poly.pdbx_seq_one_letter_code
_entity_poly.pdbx_strand_id
1 'polypeptide(L)'
;MRNTELIFIPTPTVGHLVPFLELARRLIDQDDRICITVIVMKLQGQSHLNTYVNSICSSLPFVRFIDVPELEDRPTLGSTEFAEAFVYDFSKKHPSGEKHSFEYLILSCNGWS
;
A
#
# COMPACT_ATOMS: atom_id res chain seq x y z
N MET A 1 -9.92 9.59 23.37
CA MET A 1 -10.07 8.43 22.45
C MET A 1 -8.76 8.29 21.68
N ARG A 2 -8.31 7.08 21.36
CA ARG A 2 -7.01 6.86 20.67
C ARG A 2 -7.21 6.93 19.16
N ASN A 3 -6.24 7.49 18.44
CA ASN A 3 -6.19 7.42 16.98
C ASN A 3 -5.99 5.96 16.55
N THR A 4 -6.63 5.58 15.45
CA THR A 4 -6.46 4.26 14.83
C THR A 4 -5.56 4.41 13.62
N GLU A 5 -4.40 3.76 13.64
CA GLU A 5 -3.50 3.74 12.50
C GLU A 5 -3.78 2.52 11.63
N LEU A 6 -4.04 2.76 10.34
CA LEU A 6 -4.21 1.74 9.32
C LEU A 6 -3.04 1.82 8.34
N ILE A 7 -2.42 0.67 8.06
CA ILE A 7 -1.29 0.55 7.16
C ILE A 7 -1.68 -0.37 6.02
N PHE A 8 -1.65 0.16 4.80
CA PHE A 8 -2.00 -0.57 3.59
C PHE A 8 -0.77 -0.83 2.73
N ILE A 9 -0.70 -2.02 2.13
CA ILE A 9 0.38 -2.42 1.22
C ILE A 9 -0.26 -2.88 -0.10
N PRO A 10 -0.62 -1.96 -1.01
CA PRO A 10 -1.28 -2.30 -2.27
C PRO A 10 -0.28 -2.88 -3.27
N THR A 11 -0.69 -3.91 -4.03
CA THR A 11 0.03 -4.42 -5.21
C THR A 11 0.38 -3.27 -6.16
N PRO A 12 1.62 -3.20 -6.71
CA PRO A 12 2.07 -2.04 -7.50
C PRO A 12 1.46 -2.07 -8.91
N THR A 13 0.17 -1.74 -9.01
CA THR A 13 -0.60 -1.69 -10.25
C THR A 13 -1.68 -0.61 -10.13
N VAL A 14 -1.97 0.10 -11.24
CA VAL A 14 -3.00 1.16 -11.24
C VAL A 14 -4.36 0.60 -10.79
N GLY A 15 -4.72 -0.59 -11.25
CA GLY A 15 -6.00 -1.23 -10.97
C GLY A 15 -6.28 -1.47 -9.49
N HIS A 16 -5.24 -1.58 -8.66
CA HIS A 16 -5.38 -1.78 -7.22
C HIS A 16 -5.25 -0.46 -6.44
N LEU A 17 -4.55 0.53 -7.00
CA LEU A 17 -4.32 1.79 -6.31
C LEU A 17 -5.58 2.67 -6.26
N VAL A 18 -6.32 2.80 -7.36
CA VAL A 18 -7.51 3.68 -7.40
C VAL A 18 -8.60 3.26 -6.40
N PRO A 19 -9.09 2.01 -6.40
CA PRO A 19 -10.13 1.58 -5.46
C PRO A 19 -9.68 1.69 -4.01
N PHE A 20 -8.39 1.46 -3.77
CA PHE A 20 -7.80 1.61 -2.45
C PHE A 20 -7.87 3.06 -1.95
N LEU A 21 -7.54 4.04 -2.79
CA LEU A 21 -7.60 5.45 -2.39
C LEU A 21 -9.02 5.92 -2.16
N GLU A 22 -9.99 5.41 -2.92
CA GLU A 22 -11.41 5.65 -2.67
C GLU A 22 -11.84 5.09 -1.31
N LEU A 23 -11.41 3.88 -0.96
CA LEU A 23 -11.65 3.31 0.36
C LEU A 23 -11.00 4.15 1.46
N ALA A 24 -9.74 4.56 1.28
CA ALA A 24 -9.03 5.38 2.24
C ALA A 24 -9.75 6.70 2.53
N ARG A 25 -10.23 7.36 1.46
CA ARG A 25 -11.03 8.58 1.59
C ARG A 25 -12.32 8.34 2.39
N ARG A 26 -13.06 7.28 2.07
CA ARG A 26 -14.32 6.95 2.78
C ARG A 26 -14.10 6.66 4.27
N LEU A 27 -13.00 5.98 4.62
CA LEU A 27 -12.67 5.70 6.02
C LEU A 27 -12.42 6.98 6.80
N ILE A 28 -11.65 7.91 6.23
CA ILE A 28 -11.33 9.20 6.88
C ILE A 28 -12.57 10.11 6.94
N ASP A 29 -13.41 10.12 5.90
CA ASP A 29 -14.67 10.86 5.89
C ASP A 29 -15.65 10.34 6.96
N GLN A 30 -15.53 9.07 7.37
CA GLN A 30 -16.36 8.46 8.40
C GLN A 30 -15.83 8.67 9.82
N ASP A 31 -14.51 8.68 10.01
CA ASP A 31 -13.88 8.85 11.32
C ASP A 31 -12.51 9.55 11.17
N ASP A 32 -12.44 10.80 11.62
CA ASP A 32 -11.25 11.66 11.55
C ASP A 32 -10.10 11.17 12.44
N ARG A 33 -10.36 10.20 13.32
CA ARG A 33 -9.33 9.56 14.16
C ARG A 33 -8.58 8.46 13.41
N ILE A 34 -9.03 8.09 12.22
CA ILE A 34 -8.35 7.12 11.36
C ILE A 34 -7.20 7.82 10.64
N CYS A 35 -5.99 7.32 10.87
CA CYS A 35 -4.79 7.77 10.17
C CYS A 35 -4.34 6.68 9.21
N ILE A 36 -4.30 7.00 7.91
CA ILE A 36 -3.99 6.02 6.87
C ILE A 36 -2.55 6.20 6.38
N THR A 37 -1.79 5.11 6.38
CA THR A 37 -0.46 5.01 5.80
C THR A 37 -0.48 4.00 4.66
N VAL A 38 0.20 4.32 3.56
CA VAL A 38 0.31 3.47 2.37
C VAL A 38 1.77 3.20 2.10
N ILE A 39 2.12 1.93 2.06
CA ILE A 39 3.46 1.46 1.74
C ILE A 39 3.50 1.22 0.23
N VAL A 40 4.24 2.07 -0.48
CA VAL A 40 4.37 1.99 -1.93
C VAL A 40 5.46 0.99 -2.27
N MET A 41 5.06 -0.15 -2.85
CA MET A 41 6.00 -1.13 -3.41
C MET A 41 6.56 -0.60 -4.73
N LYS A 42 7.88 -0.63 -4.89
CA LYS A 42 8.58 -0.29 -6.14
C LYS A 42 9.09 -1.57 -6.81
N LEU A 43 8.76 -1.72 -8.09
CA LEU A 43 9.24 -2.80 -8.93
C LEU A 43 10.09 -2.25 -10.08
N GLN A 44 11.24 -2.89 -10.31
CA GLN A 44 12.15 -2.57 -11.41
C GLN A 44 11.40 -2.57 -12.74
N GLY A 45 11.57 -1.49 -13.51
CA GLY A 45 10.94 -1.34 -14.83
C GLY A 45 9.53 -0.70 -14.84
N GLN A 46 8.96 -0.34 -13.68
CA GLN A 46 7.63 0.28 -13.60
C GLN A 46 7.67 1.81 -13.45
N SER A 47 8.43 2.51 -14.30
CA SER A 47 8.60 3.98 -14.24
C SER A 47 7.30 4.78 -14.37
N HIS A 48 6.34 4.28 -15.16
CA HIS A 48 5.02 4.88 -15.34
C HIS A 48 4.18 4.84 -14.06
N LEU A 49 4.25 3.74 -13.31
CA LEU A 49 3.52 3.59 -12.05
C LEU A 49 4.10 4.50 -10.96
N ASN A 50 5.43 4.64 -10.91
CA ASN A 50 6.08 5.56 -9.98
C ASN A 50 5.64 7.01 -10.22
N THR A 51 5.58 7.46 -11.48
CA THR A 51 5.09 8.81 -11.82
C THR A 51 3.62 9.01 -11.42
N TYR A 52 2.78 8.01 -11.66
CA TYR A 52 1.36 8.05 -11.30
C TYR A 52 1.16 8.12 -9.78
N VAL A 53 1.87 7.28 -9.03
CA VAL A 53 1.85 7.28 -7.56
C VAL A 53 2.29 8.65 -7.04
N ASN A 54 3.39 9.22 -7.54
CA ASN A 54 3.89 10.53 -7.09
C ASN A 54 2.86 11.66 -7.32
N SER A 55 2.20 11.66 -8.49
CA SER A 55 1.14 12.62 -8.79
C SER A 55 -0.02 12.51 -7.79
N ILE A 56 -0.46 11.29 -7.51
CA ILE A 56 -1.52 11.00 -6.55
C ILE A 56 -1.12 11.39 -5.13
N CYS A 57 0.09 11.00 -4.69
CA CYS A 57 0.59 11.29 -3.35
C CYS A 57 0.52 12.79 -3.06
N SER A 58 0.89 13.59 -4.06
CA SER A 58 0.84 15.05 -3.98
C SER A 58 -0.58 15.62 -3.85
N SER A 59 -1.60 14.86 -4.28
CA SER A 59 -3.00 15.27 -4.26
C SER A 59 -3.79 14.82 -3.02
N LEU A 60 -3.23 13.93 -2.19
CA LEU A 60 -3.93 13.29 -1.08
C LEU A 60 -3.24 13.58 0.26
N PRO A 61 -3.41 14.78 0.82
CA PRO A 61 -2.71 15.22 2.03
C PRO A 61 -3.11 14.43 3.29
N PHE A 62 -4.22 13.70 3.23
CA PHE A 62 -4.77 12.90 4.33
C PHE A 62 -4.22 11.46 4.38
N VAL A 63 -3.41 11.07 3.40
CA VAL A 63 -2.77 9.75 3.35
C VAL A 63 -1.26 9.92 3.46
N ARG A 64 -0.64 9.20 4.40
CA ARG A 64 0.83 9.15 4.52
C ARG A 64 1.39 8.08 3.60
N PHE A 65 2.09 8.49 2.54
CA PHE A 65 2.79 7.55 1.67
C PHE A 65 4.22 7.31 2.16
N ILE A 66 4.61 6.04 2.23
CA ILE A 66 5.97 5.62 2.58
C ILE A 66 6.55 4.87 1.39
N ASP A 67 7.59 5.45 0.81
CA ASP A 67 8.40 4.79 -0.20
C ASP A 67 9.33 3.78 0.44
N VAL A 68 9.28 2.53 -0.01
CA VAL A 68 10.20 1.47 0.42
C VAL A 68 11.28 1.28 -0.64
N PRO A 69 12.53 0.92 -0.24
CA PRO A 69 13.56 0.59 -1.20
C PRO A 69 13.07 -0.47 -2.18
N GLU A 70 13.50 -0.31 -3.42
CA GLU A 70 13.22 -1.24 -4.50
C GLU A 70 13.82 -2.61 -4.12
N LEU A 71 12.97 -3.66 -4.11
CA LEU A 71 13.47 -5.00 -3.84
C LEU A 71 14.24 -5.50 -5.07
N GLU A 72 15.47 -5.96 -4.86
CA GLU A 72 16.22 -6.62 -5.91
C GLU A 72 15.53 -7.91 -6.35
N ASP A 73 15.36 -8.02 -7.67
CA ASP A 73 15.03 -9.19 -8.47
C ASP A 73 14.25 -10.33 -7.83
N ARG A 74 12.95 -10.39 -8.15
CA ARG A 74 12.33 -11.65 -8.58
C ARG A 74 11.46 -11.45 -9.83
N PRO A 75 12.08 -11.27 -11.01
CA PRO A 75 11.35 -11.16 -12.28
C PRO A 75 10.63 -12.46 -12.69
N THR A 76 10.68 -13.52 -11.89
CA THR A 76 10.01 -14.80 -12.14
C THR A 76 8.64 -14.94 -11.48
N LEU A 77 8.27 -14.06 -10.56
CA LEU A 77 6.98 -14.11 -9.86
C LEU A 77 5.97 -13.16 -10.54
N GLY A 78 4.72 -13.58 -10.63
CA GLY A 78 3.60 -12.70 -10.95
C GLY A 78 3.43 -11.60 -9.90
N SER A 79 2.67 -10.55 -10.25
CA SER A 79 2.48 -9.37 -9.39
C SER A 79 1.94 -9.70 -7.99
N THR A 80 1.07 -10.69 -7.88
CA THR A 80 0.50 -11.16 -6.60
C THR A 80 1.55 -11.87 -5.75
N GLU A 81 2.29 -12.81 -6.34
CA GLU A 81 3.31 -13.58 -5.61
C GLU A 81 4.44 -12.65 -5.16
N PHE A 82 4.78 -11.63 -5.96
CA PHE A 82 5.71 -10.57 -5.56
C PHE A 82 5.17 -9.77 -4.36
N ALA A 83 3.90 -9.38 -4.38
CA ALA A 83 3.28 -8.65 -3.28
C ALA A 83 3.26 -9.48 -1.99
N GLU A 84 2.96 -10.78 -2.06
CA GLU A 84 3.00 -11.68 -0.92
C GLU A 84 4.41 -11.84 -0.34
N ALA A 85 5.42 -12.04 -1.21
CA ALA A 85 6.81 -12.11 -0.80
C ALA A 85 7.28 -10.81 -0.14
N PHE A 86 6.91 -9.66 -0.71
CA PHE A 86 7.19 -8.34 -0.12
C PHE A 86 6.56 -8.21 1.25
N VAL A 87 5.27 -8.53 1.40
CA VAL A 87 4.55 -8.44 2.68
C VAL A 87 5.22 -9.32 3.73
N TYR A 88 5.59 -10.55 3.38
CA TYR A 88 6.29 -11.46 4.28
C TYR A 88 7.65 -10.89 4.73
N ASP A 89 8.47 -10.42 3.80
CA ASP A 89 9.78 -9.84 4.10
C ASP A 89 9.67 -8.54 4.90
N PHE A 90 8.70 -7.69 4.57
CA PHE A 90 8.42 -6.44 5.28
C PHE A 90 7.99 -6.72 6.72
N SER A 91 7.05 -7.66 6.92
CA SER A 91 6.59 -8.08 8.24
C SER A 91 7.72 -8.65 9.09
N LYS A 92 8.61 -9.45 8.49
CA LYS A 92 9.76 -10.03 9.20
C LYS A 92 10.79 -8.97 9.63
N LYS A 93 11.03 -7.95 8.80
CA LYS A 93 11.97 -6.86 9.10
C LYS A 93 11.41 -5.86 10.11
N HIS A 94 10.09 -5.77 10.21
CA HIS A 94 9.37 -4.87 11.11
C HIS A 94 8.44 -5.67 12.03
N PRO A 95 8.99 -6.52 12.94
CA PRO A 95 8.16 -7.26 13.88
C PRO A 95 7.33 -6.28 14.70
N SER A 96 6.05 -6.58 14.88
CA SER A 96 5.02 -5.76 15.52
C SER A 96 5.32 -5.53 17.01
N GLY A 97 6.35 -4.73 17.30
CA GLY A 97 6.74 -4.35 18.65
C GLY A 97 5.83 -3.29 19.26
N GLU A 98 5.12 -2.49 18.46
CA GLU A 98 4.35 -1.36 18.95
C GLU A 98 3.02 -1.20 18.20
N LYS A 99 1.94 -1.68 18.83
CA LYS A 99 0.57 -1.14 18.83
C LYS A 99 -0.06 -0.62 17.51
N HIS A 100 0.37 -1.08 16.35
CA HIS A 100 -0.35 -0.83 15.10
C HIS A 100 -1.05 -2.11 14.70
N SER A 101 -2.38 -2.06 14.63
CA SER A 101 -3.18 -3.13 14.02
C SER A 101 -2.88 -3.11 12.52
N PHE A 102 -1.88 -3.88 12.10
CA PHE A 102 -1.59 -4.12 10.70
C PHE A 102 -2.66 -5.08 10.15
N GLU A 103 -3.82 -4.54 9.76
CA GLU A 103 -4.72 -5.28 8.87
C GLU A 103 -4.15 -5.19 7.45
N TYR A 104 -3.44 -6.25 7.06
CA TYR A 104 -3.00 -6.44 5.67
C TYR A 104 -4.22 -6.71 4.80
N LEU A 105 -4.82 -5.65 4.27
CA LEU A 105 -5.79 -5.80 3.20
C LEU A 105 -5.03 -5.96 1.88
N ILE A 106 -4.67 -7.20 1.54
CA ILE A 106 -4.27 -7.56 0.18
C ILE A 106 -5.56 -7.52 -0.65
N LEU A 107 -5.91 -6.34 -1.17
CA LEU A 107 -6.91 -6.24 -2.21
C LEU A 107 -6.31 -6.88 -3.47
N SER A 108 -6.63 -8.14 -3.72
CA SER A 108 -6.41 -8.75 -5.03
C SER A 108 -7.68 -8.54 -5.87
N CYS A 109 -7.70 -7.53 -6.74
CA CYS A 109 -8.77 -7.31 -7.71
C CYS A 109 -8.68 -8.35 -8.85
N ASN A 110 -8.77 -9.64 -8.53
CA ASN A 110 -9.02 -10.68 -9.53
C ASN A 110 -10.53 -10.72 -9.80
N GLY A 111 -11.00 -10.02 -10.84
CA GLY A 111 -12.34 -10.28 -11.39
C GLY A 111 -13.23 -9.08 -11.70
N TRP A 112 -12.68 -7.98 -12.23
CA TRP A 112 -13.50 -6.99 -12.95
C TRP A 112 -13.02 -7.00 -14.40
N SER A 113 -13.59 -7.94 -15.17
CA SER A 113 -13.55 -7.94 -16.64
C SER A 113 -14.95 -7.67 -17.18
#